data_AF-A0A659UHH2-F1
#
_entry.id   AF-A0A659UHH2-F1
#
_cell.length_a   1.000
_cell.length_b   1.000
_cell.length_c   1.000
_cell.angle_alpha   90.00
_cell.angle_beta   90.00
_cell.angle_gamma   90.00
#
_symmetry.space_group_name_H-M   'P 1'
#
loop_
_entity.id
_entity.type
_entity.pdbx_description
1 polymer ?
#
loop_
_entity_poly.entity_id
_entity_poly.type
_entity_poly.pdbx_seq_one_letter_code
_entity_poly.pdbx_strand_id
1 'polypeptide(L)'
;KRGLIDFRFRHRVNELTRTGAAVTGVRGDILQPSTVERGHKSSRDVSGDFELHAQAVIVASGGIGANHQLVRENWPKRLGTAPKRMITGVPDHVDGRMLAISEQAGGSII
;
A
#
# COMPACT_ATOMS: atom_id res chain seq x y z
N LYS A 1 27.07 -11.55 5.19
CA LYS A 1 26.05 -10.48 5.06
C LYS A 1 26.21 -9.49 6.21
N ARG A 2 26.07 -8.18 5.98
CA ARG A 2 26.31 -7.13 7.00
C ARG A 2 25.15 -6.87 7.99
N GLY A 3 24.02 -7.57 7.87
CA GLY A 3 22.88 -7.41 8.79
C GLY A 3 22.10 -6.10 8.66
N LEU A 4 22.24 -5.37 7.55
CA LEU A 4 21.67 -4.04 7.36
C LEU A 4 20.19 -4.03 6.89
N ILE A 5 19.60 -5.21 6.70
CA ILE A 5 18.25 -5.35 6.13
C ILE A 5 17.43 -6.25 7.05
N ASP A 6 16.26 -5.75 7.44
CA ASP A 6 15.23 -6.50 8.15
C ASP A 6 13.97 -6.62 7.27
N PHE A 7 13.46 -7.83 7.11
CA PHE A 7 12.27 -8.11 6.31
C PHE A 7 11.07 -8.34 7.22
N ARG A 8 10.12 -7.41 7.20
CA ARG A 8 8.88 -7.50 7.98
C ARG A 8 7.71 -7.90 7.10
N PHE A 9 7.62 -9.19 6.79
CA PHE A 9 6.46 -9.73 6.08
C PHE A 9 5.20 -9.57 6.94
N ARG A 10 4.04 -9.53 6.27
CA ARG A 10 2.73 -9.37 6.91
C ARG A 10 2.58 -8.06 7.70
N HIS A 11 3.47 -7.09 7.53
CA HIS A 11 3.28 -5.74 8.07
C HIS A 11 2.58 -4.88 7.01
N ARG A 12 1.38 -4.39 7.34
CA ARG A 12 0.59 -3.48 6.50
C ARG A 12 0.63 -2.09 7.13
N VAL A 13 1.35 -1.18 6.49
CA VAL A 13 1.36 0.24 6.87
C VAL A 13 -0.05 0.82 6.72
N ASN A 14 -0.49 1.54 7.74
CA ASN A 14 -1.76 2.28 7.73
C ASN A 14 -1.56 3.78 7.84
N GLU A 15 -0.37 4.25 8.25
CA GLU A 15 -0.08 5.67 8.42
C GLU A 15 1.42 5.98 8.31
N LEU A 16 1.72 7.15 7.75
CA LEU A 16 3.03 7.80 7.85
C LEU A 16 3.02 8.72 9.08
N THR A 17 3.86 8.44 10.07
CA THR A 17 3.93 9.26 11.29
C THR A 17 4.76 10.52 11.05
N ARG A 18 4.41 11.61 11.74
CA ARG A 18 5.02 12.94 11.53
C ARG A 18 5.38 13.62 12.83
N THR A 19 6.48 14.38 12.78
CA THR A 19 6.82 15.39 13.78
C THR A 19 6.86 16.74 13.09
N GLY A 20 5.86 17.58 13.36
CA GLY A 20 5.64 18.81 12.59
C GLY A 20 5.38 18.49 11.12
N ALA A 21 6.13 19.13 10.21
CA ALA A 21 6.00 18.90 8.77
C ALA A 21 6.69 17.62 8.29
N ALA A 22 7.66 17.08 9.04
CA ALA A 22 8.51 15.99 8.61
C ALA A 22 7.90 14.61 8.90
N VAL A 23 8.00 13.68 7.94
CA VAL A 23 7.72 12.25 8.17
C VAL A 23 8.85 11.66 9.00
N THR A 24 8.51 10.99 10.09
CA THR A 24 9.46 10.44 11.07
C THR A 24 9.30 8.94 11.27
N GLY A 25 8.40 8.30 10.54
CA GLY A 25 8.19 6.87 10.65
C GLY A 25 6.92 6.37 9.96
N VAL A 26 6.53 5.15 10.35
CA VAL A 26 5.31 4.48 9.91
C VAL A 26 4.67 3.74 11.07
N ARG A 27 3.35 3.62 11.04
CA ARG A 27 2.61 2.68 11.91
C ARG A 27 1.59 1.88 11.12
N GLY A 28 1.21 0.73 11.65
CA GLY A 28 0.23 -0.13 10.99
C GLY A 28 -0.04 -1.44 11.72
N ASP A 29 -0.57 -2.39 10.97
CA ASP A 29 -0.98 -3.70 11.49
C ASP A 29 0.01 -4.79 11.10
N ILE A 30 0.18 -5.75 11.99
CA ILE A 30 0.74 -7.06 11.69
C ILE A 30 -0.45 -7.98 11.35
N LEU A 31 -0.47 -8.49 10.12
CA LEU A 31 -1.47 -9.44 9.65
C LEU A 31 -1.08 -10.86 10.07
N GLN A 32 -2.08 -11.72 10.27
CA GLN A 32 -1.85 -13.14 10.56
C GLN A 32 -0.91 -13.79 9.53
N PRO A 33 -0.04 -14.73 9.94
CA PRO A 33 0.80 -15.49 9.02
C PRO A 33 -0.03 -16.16 7.92
N SER A 34 0.54 -16.28 6.73
CA SER A 34 -0.13 -16.90 5.59
C SER A 34 0.84 -17.73 4.78
N THR A 35 0.39 -18.89 4.33
CA THR A 35 1.14 -19.84 3.50
C THR A 35 0.64 -19.88 2.06
N VAL A 36 -0.26 -18.99 1.67
CA VAL A 36 -0.74 -18.92 0.28
C VAL A 36 0.41 -18.55 -0.66
N GLU A 37 0.32 -19.01 -1.90
CA GLU A 37 1.32 -18.72 -2.91
C GLU A 37 1.40 -17.23 -3.25
N ARG A 38 2.55 -16.80 -3.77
CA ARG A 38 2.76 -15.42 -4.21
C ARG A 38 1.72 -15.04 -5.26
N GLY A 39 1.07 -13.90 -5.06
CA GLY A 39 0.04 -13.38 -5.98
C GLY A 39 -1.38 -13.83 -5.63
N HIS A 40 -1.54 -14.89 -4.84
CA HIS A 40 -2.84 -15.28 -4.32
C HIS A 40 -3.29 -14.35 -3.19
N LYS A 41 -4.62 -14.19 -3.08
CA LYS A 41 -5.23 -13.45 -1.99
C LYS A 41 -4.95 -14.16 -0.67
N SER A 42 -4.47 -13.41 0.32
CA SER A 42 -4.25 -13.88 1.70
C SER A 42 -5.23 -13.19 2.65
N SER A 43 -5.40 -13.75 3.85
CA SER A 43 -6.18 -13.09 4.91
C SER A 43 -5.61 -11.69 5.21
N ARG A 44 -6.49 -10.78 5.63
CA ARG A 44 -6.15 -9.43 6.12
C ARG A 44 -6.48 -9.29 7.61
N ASP A 45 -6.68 -10.40 8.32
CA ASP A 45 -6.93 -10.42 9.75
C ASP A 45 -5.70 -9.93 10.51
N VAL A 46 -5.93 -9.09 11.51
CA VAL A 46 -4.89 -8.43 12.30
C VAL A 46 -4.55 -9.30 13.51
N SER A 47 -3.26 -9.49 13.77
CA SER A 47 -2.73 -10.19 14.95
C SER A 47 -1.96 -9.28 15.90
N GLY A 48 -1.77 -8.01 15.54
CA GLY A 48 -1.10 -7.01 16.37
C GLY A 48 -0.84 -5.72 15.60
N ASP A 49 -0.23 -4.76 16.26
CA ASP A 49 0.20 -3.48 15.71
C ASP A 49 1.72 -3.34 15.66
N PHE A 50 2.21 -2.36 14.91
CA PHE A 50 3.62 -1.98 14.91
C PHE A 50 3.79 -0.48 14.68
N GLU A 51 4.90 0.05 15.18
CA GLU A 51 5.39 1.39 14.89
C GLU A 51 6.90 1.35 14.67
N LEU A 52 7.38 2.09 13.66
CA LEU A 52 8.80 2.18 13.30
C LEU A 52 9.18 3.63 13.06
N HIS A 53 10.29 4.06 13.66
CA HIS A 53 10.86 5.38 13.45
C HIS A 53 12.02 5.32 12.45
N ALA A 54 12.10 6.32 11.58
CA ALA A 54 13.18 6.46 10.61
C ALA A 54 13.39 7.92 10.21
N GLN A 55 14.63 8.27 9.85
CA GLN A 55 14.96 9.59 9.30
C GLN A 55 14.37 9.83 7.91
N ALA A 56 14.01 8.76 7.19
CA ALA A 56 13.42 8.82 5.86
C ALA A 56 12.54 7.59 5.62
N VAL A 57 11.45 7.78 4.88
CA VAL A 57 10.53 6.72 4.45
C VAL A 57 10.41 6.77 2.92
N ILE A 58 10.59 5.61 2.27
CA ILE A 58 10.39 5.45 0.83
C ILE A 58 9.13 4.61 0.62
N VAL A 59 8.12 5.19 -0.03
CA VAL A 59 6.88 4.50 -0.38
C VAL A 59 7.04 3.85 -1.77
N ALA A 60 7.13 2.52 -1.79
CA ALA A 60 7.22 1.72 -3.01
C ALA A 60 6.17 0.59 -2.99
N SER A 61 4.91 0.94 -2.73
CA SER A 61 3.81 0.02 -2.38
C SER A 61 2.95 -0.44 -3.56
N GLY A 62 3.33 -0.11 -4.79
CA GLY A 62 2.52 -0.39 -5.99
C GLY A 62 1.44 0.66 -6.27
N GLY A 63 0.55 0.34 -7.21
CA GLY A 63 -0.51 1.23 -7.70
C GLY A 63 -1.93 0.72 -7.38
N ILE A 64 -2.88 1.04 -8.28
CA ILE A 64 -4.32 0.81 -8.09
C ILE A 64 -4.88 -0.39 -8.88
N GLY A 65 -4.04 -1.16 -9.58
CA GLY A 65 -4.47 -2.10 -10.62
C GLY A 65 -5.40 -3.24 -10.16
N ALA A 66 -5.39 -3.61 -8.88
CA ALA A 66 -6.33 -4.58 -8.31
C ALA A 66 -7.63 -3.92 -7.81
N ASN A 67 -7.67 -2.59 -7.71
CA ASN A 67 -8.83 -1.81 -7.30
C ASN A 67 -9.57 -1.24 -8.52
N HIS A 68 -10.46 -2.05 -9.07
CA HIS A 68 -11.27 -1.72 -10.24
C HIS A 68 -12.13 -0.47 -10.07
N GLN A 69 -12.60 -0.17 -8.86
CA GLN A 69 -13.36 1.05 -8.59
C GLN A 69 -12.45 2.28 -8.78
N LEU A 70 -11.31 2.29 -8.09
CA LEU A 70 -10.36 3.41 -8.16
C LEU A 70 -9.78 3.60 -9.57
N VAL A 71 -9.58 2.49 -10.31
CA VAL A 71 -9.20 2.54 -11.74
C VAL A 71 -10.26 3.25 -12.59
N ARG A 72 -11.55 3.04 -12.31
CA ARG A 72 -12.64 3.71 -13.05
C ARG A 72 -12.73 5.18 -12.70
N GLU A 73 -12.58 5.52 -11.42
CA GLU A 73 -12.57 6.90 -10.93
C GLU A 73 -11.45 7.72 -11.61
N ASN A 74 -10.29 7.09 -11.83
CA ASN A 74 -9.13 7.72 -12.47
C ASN A 74 -9.01 7.39 -13.97
N TRP A 75 -10.07 6.89 -14.61
CA TRP A 75 -10.00 6.44 -16.00
C TRP A 75 -9.74 7.62 -16.96
N PRO A 76 -8.67 7.61 -17.76
CA PRO A 76 -8.35 8.73 -18.64
C PRO A 76 -9.44 8.95 -19.69
N LYS A 77 -9.98 10.18 -19.76
CA LYS A 77 -11.00 10.56 -20.76
C LYS A 77 -10.57 10.26 -22.20
N ARG A 78 -9.27 10.40 -22.51
CA ARG A 78 -8.69 10.10 -23.82
C ARG A 78 -8.82 8.63 -24.26
N LEU A 79 -9.15 7.72 -23.33
CA LEU A 79 -9.38 6.30 -23.60
C LEU A 79 -10.88 5.96 -23.72
N GLY A 80 -11.77 6.96 -23.72
CA GLY A 80 -13.22 6.75 -23.75
C GLY A 80 -13.78 6.21 -22.42
N THR A 81 -14.96 5.59 -22.47
CA THR A 81 -15.61 5.02 -21.28
C THR A 81 -14.87 3.80 -20.77
N ALA A 82 -14.64 3.73 -19.47
CA ALA A 82 -14.03 2.57 -18.83
C ALA A 82 -14.81 1.26 -19.16
N PRO A 83 -14.12 0.15 -19.49
CA PRO A 83 -14.77 -1.12 -19.77
C PRO A 83 -15.66 -1.60 -18.62
N LYS A 84 -16.83 -2.16 -18.96
CA LYS A 84 -17.73 -2.78 -17.95
C LYS A 84 -17.01 -3.91 -17.20
N ARG A 85 -16.30 -4.76 -17.94
CA ARG A 85 -15.49 -5.87 -17.40
C ARG A 85 -14.01 -5.55 -17.60
N MET A 86 -13.25 -5.54 -16.50
CA MET A 86 -11.80 -5.36 -16.52
C MET A 86 -11.10 -6.67 -16.11
N ILE A 87 -9.86 -6.83 -16.56
CA ILE A 87 -8.99 -7.95 -16.18
C ILE A 87 -7.91 -7.41 -15.24
N THR A 88 -7.57 -8.18 -14.21
CA THR A 88 -6.50 -7.84 -13.26
C THR A 88 -5.29 -8.73 -13.53
N GLY A 89 -4.16 -8.11 -13.91
CA GLY A 89 -2.87 -8.80 -14.08
C GLY A 89 -1.91 -8.62 -12.92
N VAL A 90 -2.35 -8.02 -11.82
CA VAL A 90 -1.54 -7.70 -10.64
C VAL A 90 -2.09 -8.39 -9.38
N PRO A 91 -1.27 -8.61 -8.35
CA PRO A 91 -1.75 -9.19 -7.09
C PRO A 91 -2.84 -8.37 -6.38
N ASP A 92 -3.66 -9.02 -5.55
CA ASP A 92 -4.75 -8.41 -4.75
C ASP A 92 -4.29 -7.23 -3.87
N HIS A 93 -3.02 -7.19 -3.45
CA HIS A 93 -2.47 -6.12 -2.61
C HIS A 93 -2.16 -4.83 -3.38
N VAL A 94 -2.29 -4.80 -4.71
CA VAL A 94 -2.08 -3.60 -5.54
C VAL A 94 -3.37 -2.76 -5.55
N ASP A 95 -3.78 -2.33 -4.36
CA ASP A 95 -5.11 -1.76 -4.07
C ASP A 95 -5.14 -0.23 -3.94
N GLY A 96 -3.98 0.42 -4.04
CA GLY A 96 -3.86 1.88 -4.01
C GLY A 96 -3.86 2.52 -2.62
N ARG A 97 -3.93 1.76 -1.52
CA ARG A 97 -4.08 2.32 -0.15
C ARG A 97 -3.07 3.41 0.19
N MET A 98 -1.81 3.22 -0.19
CA MET A 98 -0.76 4.17 0.14
C MET A 98 -0.85 5.50 -0.61
N LEU A 99 -1.66 5.61 -1.67
CA LEU A 99 -1.90 6.91 -2.33
C LEU A 99 -2.63 7.85 -1.38
N ALA A 100 -3.77 7.43 -0.83
CA ALA A 100 -4.52 8.21 0.15
C ALA A 100 -3.71 8.47 1.43
N ILE A 101 -2.96 7.49 1.92
CA ILE A 101 -2.09 7.65 3.11
C ILE A 101 -0.99 8.68 2.84
N SER A 102 -0.38 8.65 1.65
CA SER A 102 0.66 9.62 1.27
C SER A 102 0.07 11.02 1.09
N GLU A 103 -1.13 11.13 0.52
CA GLU A 103 -1.87 12.39 0.40
C GLU A 103 -2.17 13.01 1.77
N GLN A 104 -2.67 12.20 2.72
CA GLN A 104 -2.91 12.62 4.10
C GLN A 104 -1.63 13.12 4.80
N ALA A 105 -0.47 12.58 4.43
CA ALA A 105 0.83 13.04 4.93
C ALA A 105 1.34 14.33 4.26
N GLY A 106 0.61 14.87 3.28
CA GLY A 106 0.95 16.10 2.54
C GLY A 106 1.51 15.85 1.13
N GLY A 107 1.48 14.61 0.63
CA GLY A 107 1.81 14.30 -0.75
C GLY A 107 0.73 14.80 -1.72
N SER A 108 1.11 15.10 -2.96
CA SER A 108 0.15 15.38 -4.03
C SER A 108 -0.03 14.15 -4.91
N ILE A 109 -1.28 13.82 -5.22
CA ILE A 109 -1.63 12.77 -6.19
C ILE A 109 -1.85 13.42 -7.56
N ILE A 110 -1.32 12.79 -8.61
CA ILE A 110 -1.33 13.30 -10.00
C ILE A 110 -1.97 12.31 -10.98
#